data_AF-A0A126RH27-F1
#
_entry.id   AF-A0A126RH27-F1
#
_cell.length_a   1.000
_cell.length_b   1.000
_cell.length_c   1.000
_cell.angle_alpha   90.00
_cell.angle_beta   90.00
_cell.angle_gamma   90.00
#
_symmetry.space_group_name_H-M   'P 1'
#
loop_
_entity.id
_entity.type
_entity.pdbx_description
1 polymer ?
#
loop_
_entity_poly.entity_id
_entity_poly.type
_entity_poly.pdbx_seq_one_letter_code
_entity_poly.pdbx_strand_id
1 'polypeptide(L)' 'MPALQIGDDVLTENIAILNHIAELVPEKALLPTEGLARARALEWLALRLCCKDWRQSEVGCRSAPIRRLLRNGG' A
#
# COMPACT_ATOMS: atom_id res chain seq x y z
N MET A 1 -7.51 4.77 -12.17
CA MET A 1 -7.01 4.00 -11.02
C MET A 1 -6.67 2.60 -11.51
N PRO A 2 -5.52 2.01 -11.16
CA PRO A 2 -5.16 0.67 -11.62
C PRO A 2 -6.03 -0.42 -10.98
N ALA A 3 -6.16 -1.54 -11.68
CA ALA A 3 -6.88 -2.73 -11.21
C ALA A 3 -6.15 -3.98 -11.73
N LEU A 4 -6.10 -5.03 -10.91
CA LEU A 4 -5.52 -6.33 -11.24
C LEU A 4 -6.58 -7.41 -11.05
N GLN A 5 -6.86 -8.16 -12.12
CA GLN A 5 -7.73 -9.34 -12.09
C GLN A 5 -6.93 -10.56 -11.64
N ILE A 6 -7.46 -11.33 -10.69
CA ILE A 6 -6.90 -12.58 -10.18
C ILE A 6 -8.02 -13.63 -10.19
N GLY A 7 -8.06 -14.48 -11.21
CA GLY A 7 -9.21 -15.36 -11.43
C GLY A 7 -10.48 -14.51 -11.62
N ASP A 8 -11.48 -14.73 -10.76
CA ASP A 8 -12.74 -13.96 -10.74
C ASP A 8 -12.69 -12.71 -9.83
N ASP A 9 -11.63 -12.55 -9.03
CA ASP A 9 -11.47 -11.43 -8.09
C ASP A 9 -10.72 -10.22 -8.70
N VAL A 10 -10.96 -9.02 -8.16
CA VAL A 10 -10.30 -7.78 -8.58
C VAL A 10 -9.67 -7.05 -7.40
N LEU A 11 -8.37 -6.76 -7.50
CA LEU A 11 -7.67 -5.85 -6.60
C LEU A 11 -7.54 -4.47 -7.24
N THR A 12 -8.00 -3.42 -6.56
CA THR A 12 -7.90 -2.02 -7.02
C THR A 12 -6.93 -1.18 -6.20
N GLU A 13 -6.54 -1.65 -5.02
CA GLU A 13 -5.65 -0.92 -4.14
C GLU A 13 -4.18 -1.12 -4.56
N ASN A 14 -3.47 -0.02 -4.84
CA ASN A 14 -2.08 -0.04 -5.30
C ASN A 14 -1.18 -0.91 -4.41
N ILE A 15 -1.32 -0.81 -3.09
CA ILE A 15 -0.51 -1.58 -2.13
C ILE A 15 -0.85 -3.07 -2.20
N ALA A 16 -2.14 -3.41 -2.34
CA ALA A 16 -2.57 -4.80 -2.45
C ALA A 16 -2.06 -5.43 -3.76
N ILE A 17 -2.16 -4.71 -4.87
CA ILE A 17 -1.63 -5.11 -6.17
C ILE A 17 -0.12 -5.37 -6.09
N LEU A 18 0.65 -4.41 -5.57
CA LEU A 18 2.10 -4.54 -5.48
C LEU A 18 2.53 -5.65 -4.52
N ASN A 19 1.83 -5.82 -3.40
CA ASN A 19 2.13 -6.90 -2.46
C ASN A 19 1.83 -8.28 -3.08
N HIS A 20 0.70 -8.41 -3.78
CA HIS A 20 0.37 -9.65 -4.48
C HIS A 20 1.41 -10.00 -5.55
N ILE A 21 1.84 -9.02 -6.36
CA ILE A 21 2.90 -9.24 -7.35
C ILE A 21 4.21 -9.68 -6.67
N ALA A 22 4.58 -9.08 -5.54
CA ALA A 22 5.78 -9.46 -4.80
C ALA A 22 5.73 -10.91 -4.28
N GLU A 23 4.54 -11.42 -3.96
CA GLU A 23 4.31 -12.81 -3.54
C GLU A 23 4.38 -13.80 -4.71
N LEU A 24 4.03 -13.38 -5.94
CA LEU A 24 4.11 -14.23 -7.13
C LEU A 24 5.56 -14.48 -7.59
N VAL A 25 6.50 -13.58 -7.27
CA VAL A 25 7.90 -13.65 -7.71
C VAL A 25 8.88 -13.41 -6.54
N PRO A 26 8.89 -14.29 -5.52
CA PRO A 26 9.72 -14.11 -4.32
C PRO A 26 11.22 -14.04 -4.64
N GLU A 27 11.67 -14.68 -5.72
CA GLU A 27 13.07 -14.68 -6.16
C GLU A 27 13.55 -13.31 -6.63
N LYS A 28 12.64 -12.39 -6.94
CA LYS A 28 12.96 -11.00 -7.32
C LYS A 28 13.15 -10.08 -6.13
N ALA A 29 12.83 -10.54 -4.91
CA ALA A 29 12.96 -9.78 -3.67
C ALA A 29 12.38 -8.35 -3.75
N LEU A 30 11.21 -8.20 -4.41
CA LEU A 30 10.57 -6.90 -4.63
C LEU A 30 10.17 -6.21 -3.31
N LEU A 31 9.84 -7.01 -2.29
CA LEU A 31 9.60 -6.57 -0.92
C LEU A 31 10.29 -7.54 0.04
N PRO A 32 10.72 -7.07 1.22
CA PRO A 32 11.11 -7.97 2.30
C PRO A 32 9.96 -8.94 2.61
N THR A 33 10.28 -10.21 2.81
CA THR A 33 9.30 -11.29 2.98
C THR A 33 8.69 -11.31 4.38
N GLU A 34 9.40 -10.81 5.40
CA GLU A 34 8.95 -10.86 6.78
C GLU A 34 9.57 -9.79 7.69
N GLY A 35 9.10 -9.77 8.93
CA GLY A 35 9.65 -8.97 10.02
C GLY A 35 9.47 -7.46 9.87
N LEU A 36 10.26 -6.72 10.66
CA LEU A 36 10.19 -5.25 10.74
C LEU A 36 10.51 -4.58 9.40
N ALA A 37 11.41 -5.16 8.59
CA ALA A 37 11.76 -4.64 7.28
C ALA A 37 10.55 -4.59 6.34
N ARG A 38 9.71 -5.64 6.35
CA ARG A 38 8.47 -5.70 5.57
C ARG A 38 7.47 -4.65 6.06
N ALA A 39 7.27 -4.56 7.37
CA ALA A 39 6.37 -3.56 7.96
C ALA A 39 6.78 -2.13 7.58
N ARG A 40 8.08 -1.81 7.63
CA ARG A 40 8.61 -0.51 7.21
C ARG A 40 8.43 -0.26 5.72
N ALA A 41 8.66 -1.25 4.87
CA ALA A 41 8.43 -1.11 3.43
C ALA A 41 6.96 -0.77 3.12
N LEU A 42 6.02 -1.47 3.76
CA LEU A 42 4.59 -1.20 3.61
C LEU A 42 4.18 0.18 4.15
N GLU A 43 4.75 0.61 5.29
CA GLU A 43 4.55 1.96 5.83
C GLU A 43 4.95 3.05 4.83
N TRP A 44 6.14 2.91 4.21
CA TRP A 44 6.63 3.85 3.20
C TRP A 44 5.75 3.87 1.94
N LEU A 45 5.32 2.70 1.47
CA LEU A 45 4.41 2.59 0.32
C LEU A 45 3.07 3.25 0.61
N ALA A 46 2.50 3.02 1.79
CA ALA A 46 1.25 3.62 2.21
C ALA A 46 1.32 5.15 2.28
N LEU A 47 2.42 5.70 2.79
CA LEU A 47 2.61 7.14 2.85
C LEU A 47 2.74 7.77 1.45
N ARG A 48 3.55 7.16 0.57
CA ARG A 48 3.85 7.72 -0.76
C ARG A 48 2.67 7.63 -1.72
N LEU A 49 1.94 6.51 -1.71
CA LEU A 49 0.78 6.32 -2.58
C LEU A 49 -0.37 7.24 -2.15
N CYS A 50 -0.62 7.37 -0.85
CA CYS A 50 -1.59 8.34 -0.31
C CYS A 50 -1.30 9.79 -0.76
N CYS A 51 -0.03 10.22 -0.77
CA CYS A 51 0.34 11.56 -1.24
C CYS A 51 0.19 11.75 -2.76
N LYS A 52 0.37 10.70 -3.56
CA LYS A 52 0.14 10.76 -5.01
C LYS A 52 -1.35 10.85 -5.32
N ASP A 53 -2.15 10.05 -4.63
CA ASP A 53 -3.61 10.07 -4.73
C ASP A 53 -4.18 11.42 -4.23
N TRP A 54 -3.57 12.02 -3.20
CA TRP A 54 -3.90 13.38 -2.73
C TRP A 54 -3.73 14.44 -3.83
N ARG A 55 -2.59 14.45 -4.55
CA ARG A 55 -2.33 15.44 -5.60
C ARG A 55 -3.35 15.36 -6.75
N GLN A 56 -3.94 14.19 -6.99
CA GLN A 56 -4.91 13.98 -8.07
C GLN A 56 -6.38 14.08 -7.63
N SER A 57 -6.63 14.31 -6.34
CA SER A 57 -7.98 14.30 -5.77
C SER A 57 -8.45 15.73 -5.49
N GLU A 58 -9.47 16.20 -6.22
CA GLU A 58 -10.18 17.48 -5.94
C GLU A 58 -10.84 17.51 -4.54
N VAL A 59 -11.03 16.34 -3.92
CA VAL A 59 -11.62 16.13 -2.60
C VAL A 59 -10.62 15.41 -1.68
N GLY A 60 -9.61 16.14 -1.19
CA GLY A 60 -8.49 15.63 -0.39
C GLY A 60 -8.74 14.36 0.46
N CYS A 61 -7.76 13.44 0.41
CA CYS A 61 -7.77 12.10 0.98
C CYS A 61 -8.34 12.03 2.42
N ARG A 62 -9.56 11.50 2.55
CA ARG A 62 -10.23 11.19 3.84
C ARG A 62 -9.70 9.91 4.51
N SER A 63 -8.70 9.26 3.93
CA SER A 63 -8.24 7.91 4.27
C SER A 63 -6.75 7.85 4.62
N ALA A 64 -6.29 8.73 5.52
CA ALA A 64 -5.02 8.51 6.23
C ALA A 64 -5.26 7.83 7.60
N PRO A 65 -5.62 6.53 7.67
CA PRO A 65 -5.90 5.85 8.93
C PRO A 65 -4.65 5.76 9.84
N ILE A 66 -3.44 5.72 9.26
CA ILE A 66 -2.18 5.63 10.02
C ILE A 66 -1.89 6.90 10.83
N ARG A 67 -2.21 8.10 10.30
CA ARG A 67 -2.06 9.35 11.06
C ARG A 67 -3.02 9.44 12.25
N ARG A 68 -4.15 8.71 12.21
CA ARG A 68 -5.10 8.65 13.33
C ARG A 68 -4.63 7.72 14.44
N LEU A 69 -3.88 6.67 14.13
CA LEU A 69 -3.29 5.77 15.12
C LEU A 69 -2.13 6.43 15.91
N LEU A 70 -1.28 7.22 15.24
CA LEU A 70 -0.14 7.88 15.90
C LEU A 70 -0.50 9.09 16.78
N ARG A 71 -1.74 9.60 16.72
CA ARG A 71 -2.16 10.76 17.53
C ARG A 71 -2.75 10.37 18.90
N ASN A 72 -3.05 9.09 19.15
CA ASN A 72 -3.65 8.62 20.41
C ASN A 72 -2.68 7.81 21.30
N GLY A 73 -1.37 7.90 21.07
CA GLY A 73 -0.34 7.21 21.84
C GLY A 73 0.72 8.16 22.41
N GLY A 74 0.27 9.15 23.19
CA GLY A 74 1.12 10.02 24.02
C GLY A 74 0.74 9.86 25.47
#